data_AF-A0A2S6GME5-F1
#
_entry.id   AF-A0A2S6GME5-F1
#
_cell.length_a   1.000
_cell.length_b   1.000
_cell.length_c   1.000
_cell.angle_alpha   90.00
_cell.angle_beta   90.00
_cell.angle_gamma   90.00
#
_symmetry.space_group_name_H-M   'P 1'
#
loop_
_entity.id
_entity.type
_entity.pdbx_description
1 polymer ?
#
loop_
_entity_poly.entity_id
_entity_poly.type
_entity_poly.pdbx_seq_one_letter_code
_entity_poly.pdbx_strand_id
1 'polypeptide(L)'
;MAGEILEHVPDLPRAVEQACGLLRPGGLLVIDTLANTALCRFLAITVAERLPGVPRGVHEPGLLVDRALLVRECARRGVRLRLRGIRPSAADLLGWALGLRRDVRLRPVPTTAVLFQGTGTKEARWPR
;
A
#
# COMPACT_ATOMS: atom_id res chain seq x y z
N MET A 1 9.51 -6.67 1.49
CA MET A 1 8.29 -6.07 0.91
C MET A 1 7.27 -6.03 2.02
N ALA A 2 6.58 -4.91 2.21
CA ALA A 2 5.42 -4.81 3.09
C ALA A 2 4.24 -4.42 2.21
N GLY A 3 3.44 -5.40 1.82
CA GLY A 3 2.26 -5.17 0.99
C GLY A 3 1.00 -5.33 1.80
N GLU A 4 0.03 -4.44 1.61
CA GLU A 4 -1.28 -4.41 2.27
C GLU A 4 -1.23 -4.50 3.81
N ILE A 5 -0.13 -4.05 4.44
CA ILE A 5 0.04 -4.13 5.91
C ILE A 5 -0.08 -2.77 6.58
N LEU A 6 0.32 -1.68 5.92
CA LEU A 6 0.42 -0.37 6.58
C LEU A 6 -0.95 0.18 7.00
N GLU A 7 -2.01 -0.21 6.29
CA GLU A 7 -3.42 0.06 6.60
C GLU A 7 -3.96 -0.75 7.79
N HIS A 8 -3.13 -1.57 8.43
CA HIS A 8 -3.43 -2.30 9.65
C HIS A 8 -2.50 -1.89 10.80
N VAL A 9 -1.61 -0.92 10.60
CA VAL A 9 -0.68 -0.47 11.63
C VAL A 9 -1.17 0.85 12.23
N PRO A 10 -1.46 0.89 13.55
CA PRO A 10 -1.94 2.11 14.20
C PRO A 10 -0.87 3.21 14.29
N ASP A 11 0.40 2.85 14.48
CA ASP A 11 1.53 3.78 14.54
C ASP A 11 2.33 3.76 13.23
N LEU A 12 1.74 4.33 12.17
CA LEU A 12 2.36 4.44 10.85
C LEU A 12 3.75 5.11 10.90
N PRO A 13 3.95 6.27 11.58
CA PRO A 13 5.26 6.90 11.64
C PRO A 13 6.34 5.98 12.20
N ARG A 14 6.06 5.26 13.30
CA ARG A 14 7.02 4.32 13.88
C ARG A 14 7.32 3.15 12.96
N ALA A 15 6.31 2.59 12.30
CA ALA A 15 6.54 1.51 11.33
C ALA A 15 7.41 1.96 10.16
N VAL A 16 7.16 3.15 9.61
CA VAL A 16 7.97 3.73 8.53
C VAL A 16 9.40 3.99 9.00
N GLU A 17 9.57 4.52 10.21
CA GLU A 17 10.88 4.72 10.83
C GLU A 17 11.66 3.40 10.89
N GLN A 18 11.07 2.34 11.44
CA GLN A 18 11.74 1.05 11.61
C GLN A 18 12.07 0.44 10.25
N ALA A 19 11.10 0.43 9.32
CA ALA A 19 11.29 -0.10 7.97
C ALA A 19 12.44 0.63 7.23
N CYS A 20 12.48 1.96 7.31
CA CYS A 20 13.55 2.75 6.68
C CYS A 20 14.90 2.65 7.43
N GLY A 21 14.89 2.38 8.73
CA GLY A 21 16.07 2.18 9.56
C GLY A 21 16.79 0.87 9.28
N LEU A 22 16.05 -0.18 8.91
CA LEU A 22 16.61 -1.48 8.53
C LEU A 22 17.33 -1.48 7.17
N LEU A 23 17.12 -0.46 6.35
CA LEU A 23 17.76 -0.34 5.04
C LEU A 23 19.21 0.10 5.19
N ARG A 24 20.13 -0.68 4.64
CA ARG A 24 21.48 -0.19 4.31
C ARG A 24 21.41 1.00 3.34
N PRO A 25 22.40 1.91 3.32
CA PRO A 25 22.51 2.91 2.26
C PRO A 25 22.47 2.25 0.87
N GLY A 26 21.68 2.82 -0.06
CA GLY A 26 21.38 2.22 -1.36
C GLY A 26 20.34 1.09 -1.34
N GLY A 27 19.79 0.74 -0.19
CA GLY A 27 18.72 -0.26 -0.05
C GLY A 27 17.39 0.20 -0.62
N LEU A 28 16.62 -0.75 -1.17
CA LEU A 28 15.32 -0.50 -1.79
C LEU A 28 14.19 -0.72 -0.78
N LEU A 29 13.31 0.27 -0.66
CA LEU A 29 12.00 0.15 -0.04
C LEU A 29 10.94 -0.07 -1.12
N VAL A 30 10.13 -1.11 -0.95
CA VAL A 30 8.90 -1.35 -1.72
C VAL A 30 7.77 -1.63 -0.75
N ILE A 31 6.71 -0.84 -0.86
CA ILE A 31 5.49 -0.95 -0.07
C ILE A 31 4.27 -0.83 -0.97
N ASP A 32 3.15 -1.42 -0.57
CA ASP A 32 1.83 -1.18 -1.15
C ASP A 32 0.79 -1.13 -0.02
N THR A 33 -0.21 -0.27 -0.19
CA THR A 33 -1.24 -0.01 0.83
C THR A 33 -2.43 0.78 0.26
N LEU A 34 -3.52 0.81 1.02
CA LEU A 34 -4.71 1.60 0.74
C LEU A 34 -4.59 3.07 1.20
N ALA A 35 -4.96 3.99 0.30
CA ALA A 35 -4.85 5.42 0.55
C ALA A 35 -6.03 5.98 1.35
N ASN A 36 -5.75 6.96 2.20
CA ASN A 36 -6.76 7.71 2.92
C ASN A 36 -7.47 8.72 2.00
N THR A 37 -8.45 8.25 1.24
CA THR A 37 -9.33 9.09 0.42
C THR A 37 -10.79 8.70 0.60
N ALA A 38 -11.70 9.62 0.27
CA ALA A 38 -13.13 9.33 0.23
C ALA A 38 -13.46 8.16 -0.72
N LEU A 39 -12.79 8.10 -1.88
CA LEU A 39 -12.97 7.01 -2.85
C LEU A 39 -12.52 5.66 -2.27
N CYS A 40 -11.35 5.61 -1.62
CA CYS A 40 -10.84 4.38 -1.03
C CYS A 40 -11.73 3.90 0.13
N ARG A 41 -12.14 4.82 1.01
CA ARG A 41 -13.09 4.52 2.11
C ARG A 41 -14.38 3.92 1.56
N PHE A 42 -14.95 4.54 0.52
CA PHE A 42 -16.15 4.03 -0.12
C PHE A 42 -15.94 2.62 -0.70
N LEU A 43 -14.87 2.38 -1.44
CA LEU A 43 -14.60 1.07 -2.06
C LEU A 43 -14.27 -0.02 -1.04
N ALA A 44 -13.44 0.28 -0.04
CA ALA A 44 -13.04 -0.65 1.00
C ALA A 44 -14.23 -1.10 1.85
N ILE A 45 -15.14 -0.19 2.17
CA ILE A 45 -16.33 -0.49 2.99
C ILE A 45 -17.46 -1.09 2.13
N THR A 46 -17.71 -0.55 0.93
CA THR A 46 -18.94 -0.86 0.18
C THR A 46 -18.76 -1.97 -0.84
N VAL A 47 -17.58 -2.10 -1.43
CA VAL A 47 -17.33 -3.04 -2.55
C VAL A 47 -16.58 -4.27 -2.08
N ALA A 48 -15.49 -4.09 -1.32
CA ALA A 48 -14.66 -5.22 -0.89
C ALA A 48 -15.41 -6.19 0.06
N GLU A 49 -16.17 -5.67 1.03
CA GLU A 49 -16.95 -6.50 1.97
C GLU A 49 -18.12 -7.26 1.33
N ARG A 50 -18.48 -6.94 0.08
CA ARG A 50 -19.55 -7.60 -0.67
C ARG A 50 -19.03 -8.69 -1.62
N LEU A 51 -17.71 -8.85 -1.73
CA LEU A 51 -17.12 -9.91 -2.54
C LEU A 51 -17.22 -11.27 -1.82
N PRO A 52 -17.56 -12.35 -2.54
CA PRO A 52 -17.59 -13.69 -1.96
C PRO A 52 -16.25 -14.06 -1.32
N GLY A 53 -16.28 -14.51 -0.07
CA GLY A 53 -15.08 -14.96 0.66
C GLY A 53 -14.25 -13.86 1.33
N VAL A 54 -14.65 -12.59 1.25
CA VAL A 54 -14.01 -11.50 2.01
C VAL A 54 -14.72 -11.35 3.36
N PRO A 55 -14.03 -11.52 4.51
CA PRO A 55 -14.63 -11.28 5.80
C PRO A 55 -15.08 -9.81 5.93
N ARG A 56 -16.21 -9.58 6.62
CA ARG A 56 -16.67 -8.21 6.92
C ARG A 56 -15.79 -7.57 7.98
N GLY A 57 -15.59 -6.25 7.91
CA GLY A 57 -14.83 -5.48 8.89
C GLY A 57 -13.31 -5.61 8.79
N VAL A 58 -12.78 -6.09 7.66
CA VAL A 58 -11.33 -6.29 7.49
C VAL A 58 -10.59 -4.96 7.32
N HIS A 59 -11.23 -3.94 6.77
CA HIS A 59 -10.61 -2.63 6.56
C HIS A 59 -11.11 -1.61 7.58
N GLU A 60 -10.26 -1.27 8.55
CA GLU A 60 -10.54 -0.18 9.49
C GLU A 60 -10.31 1.18 8.80
N PRO A 61 -11.35 2.00 8.57
CA PRO A 61 -11.20 3.23 7.78
C PRO A 61 -10.25 4.26 8.41
N GLY A 62 -10.06 4.18 9.73
CA GLY A 62 -9.15 5.04 10.50
C GLY A 62 -7.67 4.77 10.23
N LEU A 63 -7.32 3.60 9.69
CA LEU A 63 -5.94 3.18 9.45
C LEU A 63 -5.49 3.38 7.99
N LEU A 64 -6.38 3.86 7.11
CA LEU A 64 -6.00 4.18 5.74
C LEU A 64 -4.85 5.20 5.71
N VAL A 65 -3.93 5.01 4.77
CA VAL A 65 -2.64 5.70 4.78
C VAL A 65 -2.72 7.07 4.12
N ASP A 66 -2.37 8.12 4.87
CA ASP A 66 -2.10 9.44 4.30
C ASP A 66 -0.80 9.38 3.47
N ARG A 67 -0.93 9.57 2.16
CA ARG A 67 0.17 9.53 1.20
C ARG A 67 1.23 10.59 1.47
N ALA A 68 0.83 11.79 1.86
CA ALA A 68 1.75 12.90 2.12
C ALA A 68 2.54 12.66 3.42
N LEU A 69 1.85 12.15 4.46
CA LEU A 69 2.51 11.70 5.69
C LEU A 69 3.53 10.60 5.37
N LEU A 70 3.14 9.55 4.66
CA LEU A 70 4.02 8.44 4.29
C LEU A 70 5.27 8.91 3.55
N VAL A 71 5.11 9.75 2.51
CA VAL A 71 6.24 10.30 1.74
C VAL A 71 7.16 11.12 2.65
N ARG A 72 6.58 11.94 3.54
CA ARG A 72 7.34 12.77 4.47
C ARG A 72 8.14 11.94 5.46
N GLU A 73 7.53 10.94 6.09
CA GLU A 73 8.22 10.09 7.09
C GLU A 73 9.34 9.26 6.46
N CYS A 74 9.14 8.74 5.24
CA CYS A 74 10.22 8.12 4.47
C CYS A 74 11.36 9.11 4.18
N ALA A 75 11.03 10.33 3.75
CA ALA A 75 12.03 11.35 3.43
C ALA A 75 12.85 11.77 4.65
N ARG A 76 12.24 11.84 5.85
CA ARG A 76 12.95 12.09 7.13
C ARG A 76 14.01 11.03 7.44
N ARG A 77 13.90 9.84 6.84
CA ARG A 77 14.86 8.72 6.99
C ARG A 77 15.72 8.51 5.75
N GLY A 78 15.79 9.49 4.86
CA GLY A 78 16.63 9.45 3.66
C GLY A 78 16.10 8.51 2.57
N VAL A 79 14.80 8.24 2.54
CA VAL A 79 14.16 7.44 1.48
C VAL A 79 13.21 8.34 0.68
N ARG A 80 13.59 8.66 -0.56
CA ARG A 80 12.74 9.43 -1.47
C ARG A 80 11.75 8.51 -2.15
N LEU A 81 10.52 8.49 -1.65
CA LEU A 81 9.48 7.59 -2.14
C LEU A 81 8.79 8.16 -3.39
N ARG A 82 8.60 7.33 -4.41
CA ARG A 82 7.74 7.58 -5.58
C ARG A 82 6.50 6.72 -5.47
N LEU A 83 5.34 7.32 -5.67
CA LEU A 83 4.06 6.62 -5.59
C LEU A 83 3.52 6.28 -6.98
N ARG A 84 2.98 5.09 -7.16
CA ARG A 84 2.29 4.65 -8.37
C ARG A 84 1.02 3.91 -7.99
N GLY A 85 -0.09 4.29 -8.60
CA GLY A 85 -1.34 3.54 -8.46
C GLY A 85 -1.22 2.13 -8.98
N ILE A 86 -1.87 1.18 -8.30
CA ILE A 86 -2.04 -0.18 -8.79
C ILE A 86 -3.49 -0.63 -8.55
N ARG A 87 -3.95 -1.63 -9.29
CA ARG A 87 -5.25 -2.26 -9.07
C ARG A 87 -5.19 -3.74 -9.42
N PRO A 88 -6.07 -4.58 -8.89
CA PRO A 88 -6.20 -5.93 -9.39
C PRO A 88 -6.78 -5.94 -10.82
N SER A 89 -6.27 -6.84 -11.65
CA SER A 89 -6.73 -7.05 -13.03
C SER A 89 -8.17 -7.56 -13.03
N ALA A 90 -9.08 -6.83 -13.69
CA ALA A 90 -10.51 -7.18 -13.68
C ALA A 90 -10.80 -8.58 -14.26
N ALA A 91 -10.10 -8.96 -15.35
CA ALA A 91 -10.23 -10.28 -15.95
C ALA A 91 -9.71 -11.40 -15.03
N ASP A 92 -8.64 -11.13 -14.28
CA ASP A 92 -8.08 -12.11 -13.34
C ASP A 92 -8.94 -12.23 -12.08
N LEU A 93 -9.47 -11.11 -11.59
CA LEU A 93 -10.46 -11.04 -10.51
C LEU A 93 -11.70 -11.88 -10.83
N LEU A 94 -12.26 -11.72 -12.04
CA LEU A 94 -13.42 -12.50 -12.47
C LEU A 94 -13.08 -13.99 -12.59
N GLY A 95 -11.94 -14.32 -13.19
CA GLY A 95 -11.46 -15.69 -13.28
C GLY A 95 -11.26 -16.33 -11.90
N TRP A 96 -10.72 -15.59 -10.94
CA TRP A 96 -10.57 -16.04 -9.56
C TRP A 96 -11.92 -16.22 -8.86
N ALA A 97 -12.85 -15.27 -9.00
CA ALA A 97 -14.18 -15.35 -8.41
C ALA A 97 -14.99 -16.53 -8.94
N LEU A 98 -14.76 -16.94 -10.20
CA LEU A 98 -15.36 -18.12 -10.82
C LEU A 98 -14.59 -19.43 -10.53
N GLY A 99 -13.51 -19.39 -9.73
CA GLY A 99 -12.67 -20.54 -9.44
C GLY A 99 -11.76 -21.00 -10.60
N LEU A 100 -11.73 -20.25 -11.69
CA LEU A 100 -10.97 -20.54 -12.91
C LEU A 100 -9.49 -20.12 -12.80
N ARG A 101 -9.14 -19.30 -11.81
CA ARG A 101 -7.77 -18.83 -11.54
C ARG A 101 -7.45 -18.87 -10.06
N ARG A 102 -6.16 -19.05 -9.76
CA ARG A 102 -5.63 -19.04 -8.38
C ARG A 102 -5.02 -17.70 -7.99
N ASP A 103 -4.62 -16.90 -8.98
CA ASP A 103 -3.91 -15.64 -8.80
C ASP A 103 -4.64 -14.47 -9.49
N VAL A 104 -4.49 -13.30 -8.87
CA VAL A 104 -4.96 -12.01 -9.41
C VAL A 104 -3.76 -11.09 -9.58
N ARG A 105 -3.43 -10.73 -10.82
CA ARG A 105 -2.30 -9.83 -11.08
C ARG A 105 -2.66 -8.39 -10.78
N LEU A 106 -1.71 -7.67 -10.18
CA LEU A 106 -1.76 -6.23 -10.03
C LEU A 106 -1.33 -5.54 -11.34
N ARG A 107 -2.05 -4.49 -11.71
CA ARG A 107 -1.80 -3.67 -12.90
C ARG A 107 -1.59 -2.21 -12.48
N PRO A 108 -0.61 -1.51 -13.06
CA PRO A 108 -0.38 -0.12 -12.72
C PRO A 108 -1.49 0.78 -13.29
N VAL A 109 -1.83 1.84 -12.56
CA VAL A 109 -2.80 2.88 -12.94
C VAL A 109 -2.24 4.26 -12.63
N PRO A 110 -2.73 5.34 -13.27
CA PRO A 110 -2.18 6.68 -13.06
C PRO A 110 -2.61 7.32 -11.72
N THR A 111 -3.58 6.74 -11.01
CA THR A 111 -4.15 7.30 -9.77
C THR A 111 -3.72 6.52 -8.53
N THR A 112 -3.31 7.23 -7.48
CA THR A 112 -3.00 6.67 -6.16
C THR A 112 -4.16 6.80 -5.18
N ALA A 113 -5.38 7.04 -5.69
CA ALA A 113 -6.54 7.35 -4.86
C ALA A 113 -7.05 6.16 -4.03
N VAL A 114 -6.76 4.92 -4.45
CA VAL A 114 -7.23 3.70 -3.80
C VAL A 114 -6.03 2.88 -3.35
N LEU A 115 -5.63 1.88 -4.14
CA LEU A 115 -4.45 1.07 -3.90
C LEU A 115 -3.24 1.70 -4.61
N PHE A 116 -2.10 1.79 -3.93
CA PHE A 116 -0.88 2.32 -4.52
C PHE A 116 0.36 1.61 -3.99
N GLN A 117 1.39 1.61 -4.81
CA GLN A 117 2.73 1.17 -4.47
C GLN A 117 3.65 2.37 -4.26
N GLY A 118 4.48 2.33 -3.22
CA GLY A 118 5.59 3.23 -3.00
C GLY A 118 6.92 2.54 -3.25
N THR A 119 7.80 3.15 -4.04
CA THR A 119 9.19 2.66 -4.24
C THR A 119 10.19 3.77 -3.97
N GLY A 120 11.27 3.47 -3.26
CA GLY A 120 12.28 4.47 -2.93
C GLY A 120 13.59 3.82 -2.52
N THR A 121 14.70 4.51 -2.78
CA THR A 121 16.04 4.04 -2.41
C THR A 121 16.59 4.89 -1.27
N LYS A 122 17.18 4.24 -0.27
CA LYS A 122 17.90 4.89 0.83
C LYS A 122 19.11 5.65 0.28
N GLU A 123 19.22 6.94 0.60
CA GLU A 123 20.33 7.77 0.15
C GLU A 123 21.68 7.18 0.60
N ALA A 124 22.65 7.10 -0.31
CA ALA A 124 23.94 6.45 -0.08
C ALA A 124 24.78 7.11 1.03
N ARG A 125 24.58 8.42 1.23
CA ARG A 125 25.25 9.24 2.25
C ARG A 125 24.56 9.24 3.62
N TRP A 126 23.47 8.50 3.78
CA TRP A 126 22.69 8.53 5.01
C TRP A 126 23.46 7.81 6.14
N PRO A 127 23.71 8.46 7.29
CA PRO A 127 24.38 7.83 8.42
C PRO A 127 23.53 6.67 8.96
N ARG A 128 24.18 5.57 9.37
CA ARG A 128 23.47 4.43 9.96
C ARG A 128 22.91 4.78 11.33
#